data_AF-A0A7U9S8K0-F1
#
_entry.id   AF-A0A7U9S8K0-F1
#
_cell.length_a   1.000
_cell.length_b   1.000
_cell.length_c   1.000
_cell.angle_alpha   90.00
_cell.angle_beta   90.00
_cell.angle_gamma   90.00
#
_symmetry.space_group_name_H-M   'P 1'
#
loop_
_entity.id
_entity.type
_entity.pdbx_description
1 polymer ?
#
loop_
_entity_poly.entity_id
_entity_poly.type
_entity_poly.pdbx_seq_one_letter_code
_entity_poly.pdbx_strand_id
1 'polypeptide(L)'
;MDKKTFEESLIRLFPECRREAVKHWTAFADECIKMEQSPDFSAVADKEATAERWLDAIYKGICRVRQEYGEKPAELVCGMSVKHCLYPWEMMEAAKFLKSGGDVDGVVLQSVEGLLDECGAGGEADTPEERAGTEKEVGDMWMLKFYKAYAKNKRLKRMLAYWGRMK
;
A
#
# COMPACT_ATOMS: atom_id res chain seq x y z
N MET A 1 3.08 -13.75 10.59
CA MET A 1 4.37 -14.48 10.57
C MET A 1 5.43 -13.61 11.22
N ASP A 2 6.33 -14.19 12.00
CA ASP A 2 7.39 -13.43 12.68
C ASP A 2 8.49 -12.94 11.71
N LYS A 3 9.34 -12.01 12.17
CA LYS A 3 10.41 -11.37 11.38
C LYS A 3 11.42 -12.37 10.80
N LYS A 4 11.82 -13.38 11.59
CA LYS A 4 12.81 -14.37 11.15
C LYS A 4 12.23 -15.28 10.08
N THR A 5 11.01 -15.77 10.29
CA THR A 5 10.31 -16.60 9.30
C THR A 5 10.08 -15.83 7.99
N PHE A 6 9.75 -14.54 8.07
CA PHE A 6 9.60 -13.67 6.89
C PHE A 6 10.91 -13.54 6.10
N GLU A 7 12.01 -13.23 6.78
CA GLU A 7 13.34 -13.11 6.14
C GLU A 7 13.75 -14.40 5.43
N GLU A 8 13.70 -15.54 6.13
CA GLU A 8 14.05 -16.84 5.57
C GLU A 8 13.16 -17.22 4.38
N SER A 9 11.86 -16.91 4.48
CA SER A 9 10.90 -17.22 3.41
C SER A 9 11.14 -16.38 2.16
N LEU A 10 11.43 -15.08 2.30
CA LEU A 10 11.73 -14.21 1.16
C LEU A 10 13.05 -14.56 0.49
N ILE A 11 14.11 -14.81 1.26
CA ILE A 11 15.42 -15.21 0.72
C ILE A 11 15.29 -16.54 -0.03
N ARG A 12 14.48 -17.48 0.47
CA ARG A 12 14.21 -18.74 -0.24
C ARG A 12 13.43 -18.51 -1.54
N LEU A 13 12.49 -17.55 -1.53
CA LEU A 13 11.66 -17.26 -2.70
C LEU A 13 12.46 -16.58 -3.81
N PHE A 14 13.37 -15.68 -3.43
CA PHE A 14 14.25 -14.94 -4.33
C PHE A 14 15.65 -14.86 -3.70
N PRO A 15 16.55 -15.82 -4.01
CA PRO A 15 17.91 -15.85 -3.46
C PRO A 15 18.70 -14.58 -3.78
N GLU A 16 18.41 -13.96 -4.93
CA GLU A 16 19.00 -12.70 -5.38
C GLU A 16 18.27 -11.45 -4.83
N CYS A 17 17.11 -11.62 -4.17
CA CYS A 17 16.46 -10.48 -3.52
C CYS A 17 17.38 -10.00 -2.39
N ARG A 18 17.82 -8.75 -2.53
CA ARG A 18 18.86 -8.17 -1.68
C ARG A 18 18.38 -8.23 -0.23
N ARG A 19 19.25 -8.60 0.71
CA ARG A 19 18.95 -8.50 2.16
C ARG A 19 18.42 -7.12 2.56
N GLU A 20 18.81 -6.10 1.81
CA GLU A 20 18.29 -4.74 1.91
C GLU A 20 16.75 -4.68 1.71
N ALA A 21 16.20 -5.36 0.71
CA ALA A 21 14.76 -5.39 0.45
C ALA A 21 13.97 -5.97 1.64
N VAL A 22 14.48 -7.04 2.27
CA VAL A 22 13.88 -7.64 3.48
C VAL A 22 13.85 -6.65 4.64
N LYS A 23 14.96 -5.92 4.85
CA LYS A 23 15.05 -4.89 5.89
C LYS A 23 14.01 -3.78 5.66
N HIS A 24 13.87 -3.31 4.43
CA HIS A 24 12.89 -2.26 4.10
C HIS A 24 11.45 -2.72 4.26
N TRP A 25 11.12 -3.97 3.89
CA TRP A 25 9.79 -4.52 4.15
C TRP A 25 9.46 -4.63 5.63
N THR A 26 10.44 -5.04 6.43
CA THR A 26 10.27 -5.15 7.88
C THR A 26 10.12 -3.76 8.53
N ALA A 27 10.93 -2.79 8.10
CA ALA A 27 10.82 -1.41 8.55
C ALA A 27 9.46 -0.79 8.16
N PHE A 28 8.96 -1.10 6.96
CA PHE A 28 7.64 -0.64 6.51
C PHE A 28 6.51 -1.17 7.39
N ALA A 29 6.55 -2.45 7.78
CA ALA A 29 5.58 -3.00 8.74
C ALA A 29 5.62 -2.24 10.08
N ASP A 30 6.82 -1.98 10.61
CA ASP A 30 7.00 -1.21 11.85
C ASP A 30 6.49 0.25 11.71
N GLU A 31 6.69 0.89 10.56
CA GLU A 31 6.18 2.23 10.25
C GLU A 31 4.65 2.27 10.17
N CYS A 32 4.01 1.31 9.52
CA CYS A 32 2.56 1.20 9.48
C CYS A 32 1.94 1.14 10.88
N ILE A 33 2.56 0.39 11.79
CA ILE A 33 2.10 0.29 13.19
C ILE A 33 2.27 1.60 13.94
N LYS A 34 3.37 2.33 13.72
CA LYS A 34 3.57 3.66 14.32
C LYS A 34 2.51 4.65 13.87
N MET A 35 1.96 4.46 12.67
CA MET A 35 0.84 5.23 12.12
C MET A 35 -0.54 4.65 12.49
N GLU A 36 -0.60 3.70 13.42
CA GLU A 36 -1.83 3.01 13.86
C GLU A 36 -2.59 2.32 12.72
N GLN A 37 -1.86 1.81 11.72
CA GLN A 37 -2.42 1.08 10.59
C GLN A 37 -2.29 -0.43 10.77
N SER A 38 -3.29 -1.15 10.30
CA SER A 38 -3.27 -2.60 10.13
C SER A 38 -3.52 -2.98 8.66
N PRO A 39 -3.07 -4.15 8.21
CA PRO A 39 -3.23 -4.56 6.81
C PRO A 39 -4.70 -4.86 6.43
N ASP A 40 -5.55 -5.12 7.42
CA ASP A 40 -6.98 -5.42 7.29
C ASP A 40 -7.88 -4.24 7.72
N PHE A 41 -7.30 -3.06 7.96
CA PHE A 41 -7.99 -1.85 8.43
C PHE A 41 -8.70 -2.00 9.80
N SER A 42 -8.37 -3.04 10.57
CA SER A 42 -8.76 -3.20 11.97
C SER A 42 -7.99 -2.29 12.92
N ALA A 43 -8.53 -2.08 14.13
CA ALA A 43 -7.84 -1.33 15.17
C ALA A 43 -6.56 -2.05 15.64
N VAL A 44 -5.50 -1.30 15.89
CA VAL A 44 -4.23 -1.82 16.39
C VAL A 44 -4.30 -1.96 17.92
N ALA A 45 -4.75 -3.13 18.39
CA ALA A 45 -4.77 -3.46 19.82
C ALA A 45 -3.42 -4.01 20.31
N ASP A 46 -2.82 -4.90 19.51
CA ASP A 46 -1.52 -5.51 19.76
C ASP A 46 -0.57 -5.15 18.62
N LYS A 47 0.51 -4.43 18.96
CA LYS A 47 1.50 -3.95 18.00
C LYS A 47 2.32 -5.10 17.40
N GLU A 48 2.70 -6.08 18.22
CA GLU A 48 3.53 -7.20 17.77
C GLU A 48 2.72 -8.11 16.84
N ALA A 49 1.52 -8.51 17.25
CA ALA A 49 0.63 -9.30 16.40
C ALA A 49 0.25 -8.56 15.10
N THR A 50 0.15 -7.22 15.14
CA THR A 50 -0.10 -6.42 13.94
C THR A 50 1.11 -6.35 13.01
N ALA A 51 2.33 -6.29 13.55
CA ALA A 51 3.56 -6.42 12.76
C ALA A 51 3.58 -7.75 12.00
N GLU A 52 3.29 -8.84 12.71
CA GLU A 52 3.28 -10.16 12.11
C GLU A 52 2.22 -10.31 11.01
N ARG A 53 1.06 -9.65 11.17
CA ARG A 53 0.02 -9.59 10.13
C ARG A 53 0.48 -8.80 8.91
N TRP A 54 1.20 -7.69 9.10
CA TRP A 54 1.78 -6.94 7.99
C TRP A 54 2.77 -7.78 7.19
N LEU A 55 3.72 -8.45 7.87
CA LEU A 55 4.71 -9.30 7.21
C LEU A 55 4.05 -10.46 6.47
N ASP A 56 3.03 -11.07 7.06
CA ASP A 56 2.24 -12.13 6.42
C ASP A 56 1.52 -11.63 5.16
N ALA A 57 0.89 -10.45 5.23
CA ALA A 57 0.21 -9.84 4.09
C ALA A 57 1.18 -9.48 2.95
N ILE A 58 2.35 -8.92 3.29
CA ILE A 58 3.42 -8.60 2.32
C ILE A 58 3.89 -9.88 1.62
N TYR A 59 4.23 -10.93 2.39
CA TYR A 59 4.70 -12.19 1.83
C TYR A 59 3.65 -12.86 0.94
N LYS A 60 2.38 -12.88 1.37
CA LYS A 60 1.25 -13.38 0.58
C LYS A 60 1.06 -12.59 -0.71
N GLY A 61 1.15 -11.26 -0.67
CA GLY A 61 1.09 -10.40 -1.86
C GLY A 61 2.17 -10.75 -2.88
N ILE A 62 3.42 -10.88 -2.42
CA ILE A 62 4.56 -11.26 -3.27
C ILE A 62 4.37 -12.67 -3.86
N CYS A 63 3.92 -13.64 -3.06
CA CYS A 63 3.64 -15.00 -3.54
C CYS A 63 2.53 -15.00 -4.60
N ARG A 64 1.48 -14.21 -4.40
CA ARG A 64 0.37 -14.07 -5.34
C ARG A 64 0.83 -13.48 -6.67
N VAL A 65 1.65 -12.41 -6.62
CA VAL A 65 2.27 -11.84 -7.83
C VAL A 65 3.07 -12.90 -8.59
N ARG A 66 3.86 -13.72 -7.89
CA ARG A 66 4.64 -14.80 -8.52
C ARG A 66 3.73 -15.82 -9.21
N GLN A 67 2.63 -16.19 -8.58
CA GLN A 67 1.66 -17.14 -9.12
C GLN A 67 0.93 -16.60 -10.36
N GLU A 68 0.54 -15.32 -10.36
CA GLU A 68 -0.29 -14.74 -11.42
C GLU A 68 0.53 -14.15 -12.59
N TYR A 69 1.70 -13.57 -12.33
CA TYR A 69 2.49 -12.82 -13.32
C TYR A 69 3.89 -13.42 -13.61
N GLY A 70 4.33 -14.39 -12.80
CA GLY A 70 5.59 -15.10 -12.93
C GLY A 70 6.72 -14.53 -12.06
N GLU A 71 7.91 -15.13 -12.16
CA GLU A 71 9.03 -14.82 -11.26
C GLU A 71 9.56 -13.39 -11.40
N LYS A 72 9.80 -12.93 -12.64
CA LYS A 72 10.42 -11.62 -12.88
C LYS A 72 9.59 -10.44 -12.32
N PRO A 73 8.26 -10.34 -12.55
CA PRO A 73 7.45 -9.30 -11.89
C PRO A 73 7.48 -9.40 -10.36
N ALA A 74 7.47 -10.62 -9.81
CA ALA A 74 7.48 -10.83 -8.37
C ALA A 74 8.81 -10.43 -7.72
N GLU A 75 9.93 -10.71 -8.38
CA GLU A 75 11.25 -10.27 -7.95
C GLU A 75 11.36 -8.75 -7.96
N LEU A 76 10.85 -8.09 -9.01
CA LEU A 76 10.79 -6.62 -9.07
C LEU A 76 9.93 -6.05 -7.94
N VAL A 77 8.75 -6.62 -7.67
CA VAL A 77 7.92 -6.23 -6.53
C VAL A 77 8.62 -6.49 -5.19
N CYS A 78 9.37 -7.59 -5.02
CA CYS A 78 10.23 -7.83 -3.85
C CYS A 78 11.23 -6.68 -3.66
N GLY A 79 11.92 -6.33 -4.75
CA GLY A 79 12.97 -5.30 -4.76
C GLY A 79 12.45 -3.86 -4.65
N MET A 80 11.16 -3.61 -4.88
CA MET A 80 10.56 -2.28 -4.77
C MET A 80 10.84 -1.63 -3.43
N SER A 81 10.88 -2.39 -2.33
CA SER A 81 11.06 -1.84 -0.99
C SER A 81 12.34 -1.03 -0.79
N VAL A 82 13.37 -1.27 -1.62
CA VAL A 82 14.61 -0.47 -1.60
C VAL A 82 14.35 0.98 -2.03
N LYS A 83 13.36 1.22 -2.89
CA LYS A 83 13.01 2.55 -3.41
C LYS A 83 11.71 3.09 -2.83
N HIS A 84 10.67 2.25 -2.78
CA HIS A 84 9.34 2.60 -2.31
C HIS A 84 8.58 1.33 -1.93
N CYS A 85 8.24 1.19 -0.64
CA CYS A 85 7.42 0.07 -0.18
C CYS A 85 5.98 0.22 -0.67
N LEU A 86 5.44 -0.87 -1.22
CA LEU A 86 4.05 -0.96 -1.66
C LEU A 86 3.19 -1.57 -0.56
N TYR A 87 1.97 -1.09 -0.42
CA TYR A 87 0.99 -1.80 0.38
C TYR A 87 0.63 -3.14 -0.30
N PRO A 88 0.28 -4.20 0.47
CA PRO A 88 -0.04 -5.51 -0.08
C PRO A 88 -1.12 -5.49 -1.17
N TRP A 89 -2.11 -4.60 -1.06
CA TRP A 89 -3.17 -4.46 -2.06
C TRP A 89 -2.71 -3.79 -3.36
N GLU A 90 -1.62 -3.03 -3.37
CA GLU A 90 -1.06 -2.40 -4.58
C GLU A 90 -0.21 -3.35 -5.42
N MET A 91 0.27 -4.44 -4.81
CA MET A 91 1.26 -5.33 -5.43
C MET A 91 0.77 -5.98 -6.73
N MET A 92 -0.52 -6.24 -6.85
CA MET A 92 -1.11 -6.87 -8.04
C MET A 92 -1.13 -5.92 -9.24
N GLU A 93 -1.62 -4.69 -9.07
CA GLU A 93 -1.62 -3.70 -10.14
C GLU A 93 -0.19 -3.25 -10.49
N ALA A 94 0.71 -3.16 -9.50
CA ALA A 94 2.14 -2.94 -9.74
C ALA A 94 2.73 -4.04 -10.63
N ALA A 95 2.46 -5.30 -10.31
CA ALA A 95 2.97 -6.44 -11.06
C ALA A 95 2.41 -6.49 -12.48
N LYS A 96 1.12 -6.19 -12.66
CA LYS A 96 0.48 -6.08 -13.97
C LYS A 96 1.14 -5.00 -14.82
N PHE A 97 1.39 -3.82 -14.25
CA PHE A 97 2.10 -2.74 -14.95
C PHE A 97 3.53 -3.15 -15.36
N LEU A 98 4.29 -3.76 -14.44
CA LEU A 98 5.64 -4.27 -14.72
C LEU A 98 5.62 -5.37 -15.79
N LYS A 99 4.62 -6.25 -15.77
CA LYS A 99 4.44 -7.31 -16.78
C LYS A 99 4.20 -6.74 -18.17
N SER A 100 3.49 -5.61 -18.26
CA SER A 100 3.20 -4.89 -19.51
C SER A 100 4.38 -4.05 -20.04
N GLY A 101 5.56 -4.13 -19.40
CA GLY A 101 6.76 -3.40 -19.80
C GLY A 101 6.97 -2.08 -19.07
N GLY A 102 6.16 -1.77 -18.07
CA GLY A 102 6.41 -0.68 -17.14
C GLY A 102 7.69 -0.87 -16.33
N ASP A 103 8.23 0.23 -15.79
CA ASP A 103 9.42 0.22 -14.97
C ASP A 103 9.10 0.51 -13.49
N VAL A 104 10.11 0.34 -12.64
CA VAL A 104 10.03 0.58 -11.19
C VAL A 104 9.61 2.02 -10.87
N ASP A 105 10.11 2.99 -11.63
CA ASP A 105 9.86 4.42 -11.39
C ASP A 105 8.41 4.79 -11.69
N GLY A 106 7.84 4.21 -12.75
CA GLY A 106 6.42 4.28 -13.06
C GLY A 106 5.55 3.65 -11.98
N VAL A 107 5.97 2.54 -11.36
CA VAL A 107 5.26 1.94 -10.21
C VAL A 107 5.26 2.91 -9.02
N VAL A 108 6.40 3.55 -8.71
CA VAL A 108 6.47 4.54 -7.62
C VAL A 108 5.49 5.68 -7.88
N LEU A 109 5.48 6.23 -9.10
CA LEU A 109 4.58 7.31 -9.47
C LEU A 109 3.11 6.88 -9.30
N GLN A 110 2.73 5.72 -9.85
CA GLN A 110 1.36 5.21 -9.74
C GLN A 110 0.95 4.94 -8.29
N SER A 111 1.85 4.45 -7.45
CA SER A 111 1.59 4.33 -6.02
C SER A 111 1.34 5.71 -5.41
N VAL A 112 2.26 6.67 -5.56
CA VAL A 112 2.09 8.02 -4.98
C VAL A 112 0.79 8.70 -5.43
N GLU A 113 0.37 8.48 -6.67
CA GLU A 113 -0.88 9.03 -7.22
C GLU A 113 -2.14 8.27 -6.81
N GLY A 114 -2.00 7.09 -6.20
CA GLY A 114 -3.12 6.22 -5.78
C GLY A 114 -3.72 5.40 -6.92
N LEU A 115 -3.03 5.28 -8.06
CA LEU A 115 -3.50 4.53 -9.23
C LEU A 115 -3.40 3.00 -9.03
N LEU A 116 -2.60 2.54 -8.07
CA LEU A 116 -2.49 1.13 -7.71
C LEU A 116 -3.51 0.68 -6.66
N ASP A 117 -4.36 1.58 -6.16
CA ASP A 117 -5.32 1.29 -5.08
C ASP A 117 -6.57 0.50 -5.55
N GLU A 118 -6.69 0.20 -6.85
CA GLU A 118 -7.86 -0.45 -7.43
C GLU A 118 -7.91 -1.96 -7.08
N CYS A 119 -8.72 -2.31 -6.07
CA CYS A 119 -9.43 -3.59 -6.08
C CYS A 119 -10.53 -3.48 -7.15
N GLY A 120 -10.49 -4.31 -8.20
CA GLY A 120 -11.42 -4.27 -9.34
C GLY A 120 -12.91 -4.15 -8.98
N ALA A 121 -13.40 -2.91 -8.92
CA ALA A 121 -14.79 -2.55 -9.15
C ALA A 121 -14.77 -1.66 -10.39
N GLY A 122 -15.16 -2.23 -11.53
CA GLY A 122 -15.16 -1.52 -12.80
C GLY A 122 -16.05 -0.28 -12.77
N GLY A 123 -15.73 0.64 -13.67
CA GLY A 123 -16.72 1.53 -14.26
C GLY A 123 -16.83 2.93 -13.67
N GLU A 124 -16.38 3.87 -14.50
CA GLU A 124 -16.93 5.22 -14.75
C GLU A 124 -16.44 6.43 -13.93
N ALA A 125 -15.90 7.35 -14.71
CA ALA A 125 -15.60 8.73 -14.39
C ALA A 125 -16.86 9.62 -14.39
N ASP A 126 -16.80 10.68 -13.57
CA ASP A 126 -17.52 11.97 -13.58
C ASP A 126 -19.06 11.98 -13.48
N THR A 127 -19.69 12.72 -12.55
CA THR A 127 -19.74 14.20 -12.49
C THR A 127 -20.38 14.68 -11.16
N PRO A 128 -20.16 15.93 -10.70
CA PRO A 128 -20.73 16.46 -9.45
C PRO A 128 -22.06 17.21 -9.68
N GLU A 129 -23.13 16.80 -8.99
CA GLU A 129 -24.39 17.58 -8.92
C GLU A 129 -24.51 18.25 -7.54
N GLU A 130 -24.79 19.56 -7.61
CA GLU A 130 -24.89 20.53 -6.51
C GLU A 130 -26.28 20.50 -5.86
N ARG A 131 -26.38 20.65 -4.52
CA ARG A 131 -27.56 21.24 -3.85
C ARG A 131 -27.25 21.65 -2.40
N ALA A 132 -27.84 22.79 -2.02
CA ALA A 132 -27.61 23.58 -0.81
C ALA A 132 -28.26 23.01 0.47
N GLY A 133 -27.64 23.28 1.62
CA GLY A 133 -28.12 22.96 2.97
C GLY A 133 -27.39 23.81 4.03
N THR A 134 -28.07 24.11 5.13
CA THR A 134 -27.88 25.26 6.05
C THR A 134 -26.59 25.29 6.89
N GLU A 135 -26.14 26.48 7.34
CA GLU A 135 -24.80 26.76 7.92
C GLU A 135 -24.35 25.90 9.12
N LYS A 136 -25.25 25.21 9.84
CA LYS A 136 -24.86 24.20 10.86
C LYS A 136 -24.68 22.80 10.27
N GLU A 137 -25.41 22.46 9.21
CA GLU A 137 -25.15 21.26 8.41
C GLU A 137 -23.93 21.43 7.50
N VAL A 138 -23.51 22.67 7.19
CA VAL A 138 -22.31 22.93 6.37
C VAL A 138 -21.02 22.48 7.07
N GLY A 139 -20.91 22.65 8.39
CA GLY A 139 -19.75 22.17 9.16
C GLY A 139 -19.64 20.64 9.18
N ASP A 140 -20.76 19.97 9.43
CA ASP A 140 -20.83 18.50 9.46
C ASP A 140 -20.77 17.89 8.06
N MET A 141 -21.32 18.57 7.04
CA MET A 141 -21.24 18.16 5.64
C MET A 141 -19.83 18.38 5.08
N TRP A 142 -19.08 19.39 5.52
CA TRP A 142 -17.67 19.54 5.16
C TRP A 142 -16.84 18.41 5.77
N MET A 143 -17.08 18.05 7.04
CA MET A 143 -16.44 16.88 7.67
C MET A 143 -16.86 15.55 7.05
N LEU A 144 -18.12 15.36 6.66
CA LEU A 144 -18.59 14.12 6.05
C LEU A 144 -18.17 14.00 4.57
N LYS A 145 -18.13 15.11 3.83
CA LYS A 145 -17.54 15.17 2.49
C LYS A 145 -16.01 15.05 2.56
N PHE A 146 -15.37 15.59 3.60
CA PHE A 146 -13.96 15.39 3.90
C PHE A 146 -13.69 13.93 4.27
N TYR A 147 -14.51 13.25 5.09
CA TYR A 147 -14.36 11.84 5.42
C TYR A 147 -14.67 10.92 4.23
N LYS A 148 -15.68 11.25 3.41
CA LYS A 148 -15.94 10.54 2.14
C LYS A 148 -14.85 10.81 1.11
N ALA A 149 -14.27 12.00 1.05
CA ALA A 149 -13.10 12.33 0.23
C ALA A 149 -11.78 11.81 0.84
N TYR A 150 -11.68 11.59 2.13
CA TYR A 150 -10.55 10.99 2.86
C TYR A 150 -10.60 9.45 2.77
N ALA A 151 -11.81 8.90 2.58
CA ALA A 151 -12.06 7.52 2.22
C ALA A 151 -11.91 7.28 0.70
N LYS A 152 -12.26 8.27 -0.16
CA LYS A 152 -12.13 8.16 -1.63
C LYS A 152 -10.82 8.68 -2.23
N ASN A 153 -10.09 9.56 -1.55
CA ASN A 153 -8.91 10.24 -2.09
C ASN A 153 -7.70 10.01 -1.17
N LYS A 154 -7.12 8.81 -1.32
CA LYS A 154 -5.98 8.30 -0.55
C LYS A 154 -4.67 9.07 -0.76
N ARG A 155 -4.60 9.94 -1.78
CA ARG A 155 -3.48 10.85 -2.09
C ARG A 155 -3.22 11.87 -0.96
N LEU A 156 -4.27 12.31 -0.26
CA LEU A 156 -4.15 13.26 0.86
C LEU A 156 -3.54 12.63 2.13
N LYS A 157 -3.85 11.34 2.39
CA LYS A 157 -3.27 10.58 3.51
C LYS A 157 -1.76 10.42 3.36
N ARG A 158 -1.30 10.14 2.13
CA ARG A 158 0.13 10.01 1.82
C ARG A 158 0.85 11.36 1.87
N MET A 159 0.26 12.44 1.38
CA MET A 159 0.86 13.79 1.49
C MET A 159 1.06 14.24 2.95
N LEU A 160 0.11 13.98 3.86
CA LEU A 160 0.25 14.35 5.28
C LEU A 160 1.33 13.51 5.99
N ALA A 161 1.46 12.22 5.64
CA ALA A 161 2.54 11.36 6.14
C ALA A 161 3.92 11.82 5.65
N TYR A 162 4.03 12.32 4.41
CA TYR A 162 5.28 12.90 3.88
C TYR A 162 5.58 14.30 4.40
N TRP A 163 4.56 15.14 4.67
CA TRP A 163 4.76 16.51 5.16
C TRP A 163 5.22 16.56 6.62
N GLY A 164 4.85 15.58 7.43
CA GLY A 164 5.42 15.38 8.77
C GLY A 164 6.91 15.02 8.79
N ARG A 165 7.48 14.65 7.63
CA ARG A 165 8.90 14.31 7.43
C ARG A 165 9.75 15.52 7.01
N MET A 166 9.15 16.69 6.76
CA MET A 166 9.83 17.95 6.38
C MET A 166 9.84 19.02 7.49
N LYS A 167 9.74 18.62 8.76
CA LYS A 167 9.94 19.50 9.92
C LYS A 167 11.00 18.95 10.85
#